data_AF-A0A964JKA8-F1
#
_entry.id   AF-A0A964JKA8-F1
#
_cell.length_a   1.000
_cell.length_b   1.000
_cell.length_c   1.000
_cell.angle_alpha   90.00
_cell.angle_beta   90.00
_cell.angle_gamma   90.00
#
_symmetry.space_group_name_H-M   'P 1'
#
loop_
_entity.id
_entity.type
_entity.pdbx_description
1 polymer ?
#
loop_
_entity_poly.entity_id
_entity_poly.type
_entity_poly.pdbx_seq_one_letter_code
_entity_poly.pdbx_strand_id
1 'polypeptide(L)'
;MTDSKRIVQITYALATFIVLMTLVQAYASIFAVAGVRDTQLLGKDFTTSRLLAIATAGALLLWTWRHPRLRPLTEEVADEMTRVTWPTWDETRNNVRVTIVVSVIAALILAFFDSIFGAVTNFILGGGG
;
A
#
# COMPACT_ATOMS: atom_id res chain seq x y z
N MET A 1 -2.26 -5.01 28.21
CA MET A 1 -1.87 -5.49 26.86
C MET A 1 -1.25 -4.28 26.18
N THR A 2 0.06 -4.29 25.92
CA THR A 2 0.75 -3.14 25.30
C THR A 2 0.13 -2.84 23.94
N ASP A 3 0.03 -1.57 23.54
CA ASP A 3 -0.64 -1.18 22.29
C ASP A 3 -0.02 -1.86 21.06
N SER A 4 1.30 -2.09 21.07
CA SER A 4 2.02 -2.86 20.05
C SER A 4 1.44 -4.28 19.84
N LYS A 5 1.10 -5.02 20.91
CA LYS A 5 0.51 -6.37 20.79
C LYS A 5 -0.87 -6.36 20.12
N ARG A 6 -1.65 -5.30 20.32
CA ARG A 6 -2.96 -5.13 19.66
C ARG A 6 -2.80 -4.86 18.16
N ILE A 7 -1.85 -4.00 17.79
CA ILE A 7 -1.53 -3.71 16.39
C ILE A 7 -1.12 -4.98 15.66
N VAL A 8 -0.22 -5.78 16.24
CA VAL A 8 0.24 -7.05 15.65
C VAL A 8 -0.94 -8.01 15.42
N GLN A 9 -1.82 -8.19 16.41
CA GLN A 9 -3.00 -9.06 16.26
C GLN A 9 -3.97 -8.58 15.18
N ILE A 10 -4.22 -7.27 15.11
CA ILE A 10 -5.08 -6.66 14.07
C ILE A 10 -4.45 -6.87 12.68
N THR A 11 -3.14 -6.68 12.55
CA THR A 11 -2.41 -6.90 11.29
C THR A 11 -2.51 -8.35 10.82
N TYR A 12 -2.29 -9.33 11.70
CA TYR A 12 -2.43 -10.74 11.33
C TYR A 12 -3.88 -11.11 10.96
N ALA A 13 -4.87 -10.55 11.65
CA ALA A 13 -6.28 -10.77 11.33
C ALA A 13 -6.64 -10.20 9.94
N LEU A 14 -6.24 -8.96 9.66
CA LEU A 14 -6.45 -8.32 8.35
C LEU A 14 -5.71 -9.05 7.23
N ALA A 15 -4.44 -9.41 7.44
CA ALA A 15 -3.65 -10.15 6.46
C ALA A 15 -4.29 -11.50 6.13
N THR A 16 -4.75 -12.24 7.14
CA THR A 16 -5.44 -13.52 6.94
C THR A 16 -6.74 -13.34 6.17
N PHE A 17 -7.50 -12.29 6.46
CA PHE A 17 -8.74 -11.99 5.76
C PHE A 17 -8.49 -11.68 4.27
N ILE A 18 -7.49 -10.85 3.96
CA ILE A 18 -7.10 -10.53 2.58
C ILE A 18 -6.61 -11.79 1.83
N VAL A 19 -5.78 -12.60 2.48
CA VAL A 19 -5.28 -13.87 1.92
C VAL A 19 -6.44 -14.82 1.64
N LEU A 20 -7.40 -14.93 2.56
CA LEU A 20 -8.59 -15.77 2.37
C LEU A 20 -9.42 -15.30 1.18
N MET A 21 -9.72 -14.00 1.06
CA MET A 21 -10.46 -13.47 -0.09
C MET A 21 -9.74 -13.74 -1.41
N THR A 22 -8.42 -13.57 -1.42
CA THR A 22 -7.57 -13.82 -2.59
C THR A 22 -7.56 -15.30 -2.96
N LEU A 23 -7.42 -16.19 -1.98
CA LEU A 23 -7.42 -17.64 -2.19
C LEU A 23 -8.77 -18.15 -2.70
N VAL A 24 -9.90 -17.63 -2.19
CA VAL A 24 -11.23 -18.01 -2.71
C VAL A 24 -11.33 -17.73 -4.20
N GLN A 25 -10.91 -16.53 -4.64
CA GLN A 25 -10.93 -16.16 -6.05
C GLN A 25 -9.92 -16.97 -6.89
N ALA A 26 -8.74 -17.25 -6.34
CA ALA A 26 -7.71 -18.04 -7.01
C ALA A 26 -8.13 -19.51 -7.19
N TYR A 27 -8.73 -20.14 -6.18
CA TYR A 27 -9.24 -21.51 -6.33
C TYR A 27 -10.41 -21.56 -7.31
N ALA A 28 -11.32 -20.58 -7.29
CA ALA A 28 -12.41 -20.50 -8.26
C ALA A 28 -11.90 -20.38 -9.70
N SER A 29 -10.86 -19.57 -9.96
CA SER A 29 -10.27 -19.46 -11.31
C SER A 29 -9.56 -20.75 -11.75
N ILE A 30 -8.84 -21.41 -10.84
CA ILE A 30 -8.18 -22.70 -11.11
C ILE A 30 -9.22 -23.77 -11.45
N PHE A 31 -10.32 -23.89 -10.69
CA PHE A 31 -11.37 -24.86 -10.98
C PHE A 31 -12.14 -24.54 -12.26
N ALA A 32 -12.35 -23.26 -12.57
CA ALA A 32 -12.95 -22.83 -13.83
C ALA A 32 -12.10 -23.24 -15.05
N VAL A 33 -10.77 -23.08 -14.98
CA VAL A 33 -9.85 -23.49 -16.05
C VAL A 33 -9.73 -25.01 -16.14
N ALA A 34 -9.74 -25.71 -15.00
CA ALA A 34 -9.67 -27.17 -14.94
C ALA A 34 -10.97 -27.88 -15.36
N GLY A 35 -12.06 -27.14 -15.64
CA GLY A 35 -13.36 -27.70 -16.02
C GLY A 35 -14.05 -28.49 -14.90
N VAL A 36 -13.56 -28.38 -13.67
CA VAL A 36 -14.12 -29.06 -12.50
C VAL A 36 -15.30 -28.22 -12.02
N ARG A 37 -16.51 -28.79 -12.05
CA ARG A 37 -17.70 -28.11 -11.51
C ARG A 37 -17.48 -27.82 -10.03
N ASP A 38 -17.46 -26.55 -9.67
CA ASP A 38 -17.43 -26.07 -8.30
C ASP A 38 -18.66 -26.63 -7.57
N THR A 39 -18.47 -27.76 -6.89
CA THR A 39 -19.57 -28.57 -6.37
C THR A 39 -20.04 -27.92 -5.08
N GLN A 40 -21.29 -27.47 -5.07
CA GLN A 40 -21.92 -26.84 -3.91
C GLN A 40 -22.24 -27.95 -2.90
N LEU A 41 -21.41 -28.12 -1.88
CA LEU A 41 -21.48 -29.24 -0.95
C LEU A 41 -22.42 -28.98 0.24
N LEU A 42 -22.58 -27.71 0.67
CA LEU A 42 -23.46 -27.37 1.80
C LEU A 42 -24.16 -26.01 1.59
N GLY A 43 -25.25 -26.00 0.83
CA GLY A 43 -25.98 -24.77 0.52
C GLY A 43 -25.24 -23.86 -0.47
N LYS A 44 -25.96 -22.83 -0.96
CA LYS A 44 -25.52 -21.92 -2.04
C LYS A 44 -24.20 -21.17 -1.75
N ASP A 45 -23.75 -21.16 -0.49
CA ASP A 45 -22.59 -20.41 -0.02
C ASP A 45 -21.36 -21.27 0.34
N PHE A 46 -21.45 -22.60 0.41
CA PHE A 46 -20.28 -23.45 0.70
C PHE A 46 -19.84 -24.25 -0.53
N THR A 47 -19.06 -23.57 -1.36
CA THR A 47 -18.33 -24.16 -2.48
C THR A 47 -17.02 -24.81 -2.02
N THR A 48 -16.58 -25.91 -2.65
CA THR A 48 -15.30 -26.59 -2.37
C THR A 48 -14.11 -25.62 -2.33
N SER A 49 -14.13 -24.61 -3.22
CA SER A 49 -13.17 -23.50 -3.26
C SER A 49 -13.04 -22.74 -1.94
N ARG A 50 -14.16 -22.45 -1.25
CA ARG A 50 -14.15 -21.72 0.04
C ARG A 50 -13.58 -22.56 1.17
N LEU A 51 -13.89 -23.86 1.20
CA LEU A 51 -13.36 -24.77 2.23
C LEU A 51 -11.84 -24.95 2.10
N LEU A 52 -11.34 -25.15 0.88
CA LEU A 52 -9.90 -25.23 0.62
C LEU A 52 -9.19 -23.90 0.92
N ALA A 53 -9.81 -22.77 0.57
CA ALA A 53 -9.29 -21.45 0.91
C ALA A 53 -9.19 -21.24 2.43
N ILE A 54 -10.23 -21.60 3.19
CA ILE A 54 -10.22 -21.49 4.66
C ILE A 54 -9.14 -22.40 5.26
N ALA A 55 -9.06 -23.65 4.82
CA ALA A 55 -8.07 -24.61 5.33
C ALA A 55 -6.64 -24.15 5.06
N THR A 56 -6.37 -23.70 3.83
CA THR A 56 -5.03 -23.24 3.42
C THR A 56 -4.67 -21.90 4.06
N ALA A 57 -5.60 -20.95 4.15
CA ALA A 57 -5.40 -19.69 4.86
C ALA A 57 -5.15 -19.90 6.37
N GLY A 58 -5.91 -20.80 7.01
CA GLY A 58 -5.70 -21.16 8.41
C GLY A 58 -4.34 -21.81 8.65
N ALA A 59 -3.91 -22.71 7.77
CA ALA A 59 -2.58 -23.32 7.82
C ALA A 59 -1.47 -22.26 7.68
N LEU A 60 -1.62 -21.31 6.75
CA LEU A 60 -0.68 -20.20 6.56
C LEU A 60 -0.62 -19.27 7.79
N LEU A 61 -1.76 -18.98 8.42
CA LEU A 61 -1.80 -18.20 9.66
C LEU A 61 -1.06 -18.92 10.79
N LEU A 62 -1.31 -20.22 10.98
CA LEU A 62 -0.62 -21.00 12.01
C LEU A 62 0.89 -21.08 11.74
N TRP A 63 1.28 -21.23 10.47
CA TRP A 63 2.68 -21.27 10.08
C TRP A 63 3.37 -19.94 10.34
N THR A 64 2.79 -18.82 9.90
CA THR A 64 3.35 -17.48 10.12
C THR A 64 3.40 -17.11 11.60
N TRP A 65 2.39 -17.51 12.39
CA TRP A 65 2.36 -17.27 13.82
C TRP A 65 3.42 -18.09 14.59
N ARG A 66 3.69 -19.33 14.18
CA ARG A 66 4.73 -20.16 14.81
C ARG A 66 6.14 -19.90 14.26
N HIS A 67 6.27 -19.18 13.16
CA HIS A 67 7.57 -18.99 12.52
C HIS A 67 8.49 -18.12 13.40
N PRO A 68 9.66 -18.63 13.82
CA PRO A 68 10.52 -17.99 14.82
C PRO A 68 11.14 -16.68 14.36
N ARG A 69 11.13 -16.38 13.05
CA ARG A 69 11.63 -15.11 12.49
C ARG A 69 10.54 -14.08 12.22
N LEU A 70 9.34 -14.51 11.84
CA LEU A 70 8.31 -13.58 11.34
C LEU A 70 7.60 -12.88 12.49
N ARG A 71 7.29 -13.63 13.55
CA ARG A 71 6.63 -13.09 14.73
C ARG A 71 7.45 -12.01 15.45
N PRO A 72 8.73 -12.21 15.80
CA PRO A 72 9.51 -11.16 16.47
C PRO A 72 9.73 -9.95 15.55
N LEU A 73 9.98 -10.15 14.26
CA LEU A 73 10.10 -9.04 13.30
C LEU A 73 8.84 -8.15 13.30
N THR A 74 7.66 -8.76 13.29
CA THR A 74 6.40 -8.01 13.26
C THR A 74 6.16 -7.27 14.59
N GLU A 75 6.58 -7.86 15.71
CA GLU A 75 6.53 -7.23 17.03
C GLU A 75 7.52 -6.05 17.14
N GLU A 76 8.73 -6.19 16.61
CA GLU A 76 9.75 -5.12 16.55
C GLU A 76 9.29 -3.95 15.68
N VAL A 77 8.77 -4.21 14.48
CA VAL A 77 8.23 -3.18 13.59
C VAL A 77 7.06 -2.45 14.27
N ALA A 78 6.16 -3.18 14.92
CA ALA A 78 5.04 -2.57 15.64
C ALA A 78 5.52 -1.70 16.80
N ASP A 79 6.56 -2.13 17.54
CA ASP A 79 7.15 -1.32 18.61
C ASP A 79 7.78 -0.04 18.04
N GLU A 80 8.55 -0.15 16.95
CA GLU A 80 9.20 1.00 16.33
C GLU A 80 8.17 1.99 15.74
N MET A 81 7.09 1.48 15.15
CA MET A 81 5.98 2.33 14.66
C MET A 81 5.31 3.14 15.76
N THR A 82 5.27 2.65 17.01
CA THR A 82 4.72 3.42 18.14
C THR A 82 5.66 4.53 18.61
N ARG A 83 6.95 4.46 18.25
CA ARG A 83 7.95 5.49 18.57
C ARG A 83 8.02 6.59 17.52
N VAL A 84 7.58 6.31 16.29
CA VAL A 84 7.49 7.32 15.23
C VAL A 84 6.43 8.35 15.61
N THR A 85 6.86 9.58 15.83
CA THR A 85 5.96 10.72 16.00
C THR A 85 5.34 11.07 14.66
N TRP A 86 4.08 10.70 14.46
CA TRP A 86 3.32 11.11 13.29
C TRP A 86 2.99 12.60 13.38
N PRO A 87 3.20 13.36 12.29
CA PRO A 87 2.98 14.80 12.30
C PRO A 87 1.50 15.10 12.53
N THR A 88 1.24 16.20 13.22
CA THR A 88 -0.13 16.69 13.38
C THR A 88 -0.65 17.28 12.06
N TRP A 89 -1.96 17.44 11.96
CA TRP A 89 -2.59 18.01 10.76
C TRP A 89 -2.10 19.44 10.49
N ASP A 90 -1.88 20.22 11.55
CA ASP A 90 -1.35 21.58 11.47
C ASP A 90 0.10 21.61 10.99
N GLU A 91 0.95 20.71 11.49
CA GLU A 91 2.33 20.56 11.05
C GLU A 91 2.41 20.17 9.57
N THR A 92 1.54 19.24 9.13
CA THR A 92 1.43 18.83 7.72
C THR A 92 1.07 20.03 6.83
N ARG A 93 0.10 20.84 7.25
CA ARG A 93 -0.31 22.04 6.50
C ARG A 93 0.78 23.09 6.46
N ASN A 94 1.55 23.25 7.53
CA ASN A 94 2.69 24.16 7.56
C ASN A 94 3.78 23.70 6.57
N ASN A 95 4.12 22.41 6.57
CA ASN A 95 5.10 21.86 5.64
C ASN A 95 4.66 22.04 4.18
N VAL A 96 3.40 21.74 3.85
CA VAL A 96 2.84 21.98 2.50
C VAL A 96 2.90 23.46 2.12
N ARG A 97 2.58 24.37 3.06
CA ARG A 97 2.67 25.82 2.81
C ARG A 97 4.09 26.24 2.47
N VAL A 98 5.09 25.73 3.20
CA VAL A 98 6.50 26.01 2.92
C VAL A 98 6.89 25.51 1.53
N THR A 99 6.53 24.28 1.17
CA THR A 99 6.81 23.71 -0.16
C THR A 99 6.15 24.53 -1.29
N ILE A 100 4.92 25.00 -1.08
CA ILE A 100 4.23 25.89 -2.04
C ILE A 100 5.02 27.20 -2.22
N VAL A 101 5.44 27.85 -1.14
CA VAL A 101 6.22 29.10 -1.25
C VAL A 101 7.54 28.88 -1.97
N VAL A 102 8.27 27.81 -1.64
CA VAL A 102 9.55 27.48 -2.30
C VAL A 102 9.36 27.19 -3.79
N SER A 103 8.33 26.43 -4.16
CA SER A 103 8.03 26.13 -5.57
C SER A 103 7.61 27.37 -6.37
N VAL A 104 6.86 28.29 -5.78
CA VAL A 104 6.52 29.57 -6.41
C VAL A 104 7.77 30.42 -6.65
N ILE A 105 8.67 30.52 -5.67
CA ILE A 105 9.93 31.25 -5.84
C ILE A 105 10.76 30.63 -6.97
N ALA A 106 10.89 29.30 -6.99
CA ALA A 106 11.60 28.60 -8.07
C ALA A 106 10.96 28.86 -9.44
N ALA A 107 9.62 28.84 -9.53
CA ALA A 107 8.91 29.14 -10.77
C ALA A 107 9.13 30.58 -11.25
N LEU A 108 9.17 31.56 -10.35
CA LEU A 108 9.46 32.96 -10.71
C LEU A 108 10.89 33.12 -11.24
N ILE A 109 11.87 32.45 -10.62
CA ILE A 109 13.26 32.46 -11.09
C ILE A 109 13.36 31.83 -12.48
N LEU A 110 12.71 30.68 -12.69
CA LEU A 110 12.68 30.03 -14.00
C LEU A 110 12.02 30.92 -15.06
N ALA A 111 10.85 31.49 -14.76
CA ALA A 111 10.15 32.39 -15.67
C ALA A 111 11.01 33.62 -16.06
N PHE A 112 11.82 34.13 -15.13
CA PHE A 112 12.77 35.20 -15.41
C PHE A 112 13.86 34.77 -16.39
N PHE A 113 14.50 33.61 -16.15
CA PHE A 113 15.51 33.09 -17.06
C PHE A 113 14.94 32.74 -18.43
N ASP A 114 13.77 32.12 -18.49
CA ASP A 114 13.07 31.77 -19.73
C ASP A 114 12.76 33.04 -20.56
N SER A 115 12.39 34.14 -19.89
CA SER A 115 12.14 35.43 -20.56
C SER A 115 13.41 36.03 -21.16
N ILE A 116 14.54 35.97 -20.43
CA ILE A 116 15.83 36.45 -20.93
C ILE A 116 16.30 35.61 -22.11
N PHE A 117 16.33 34.28 -21.95
CA PHE A 117 16.76 33.39 -23.02
C PHE A 117 15.84 33.46 -24.24
N GLY A 118 14.53 33.62 -24.03
CA GLY A 118 13.58 33.88 -25.11
C GLY A 118 13.89 35.18 -25.86
N ALA A 119 14.14 36.27 -25.14
CA ALA A 119 14.51 37.55 -25.76
C ALA A 119 15.85 37.48 -26.52
N VAL A 120 16.87 36.82 -25.94
CA VAL A 120 18.18 36.61 -26.57
C VAL A 120 18.05 35.73 -27.81
N THR A 121 17.27 34.65 -27.73
CA THR A 121 17.04 33.74 -28.86
C THR A 121 16.29 34.44 -29.99
N ASN A 122 15.27 35.25 -29.66
CA ASN A 122 14.55 36.07 -30.62
C ASN A 122 15.43 37.16 -31.23
N PHE A 123 16.39 37.71 -30.49
CA PHE A 123 17.35 38.67 -31.05
C PHE A 123 18.35 38.00 -32.01
N ILE A 124 18.85 36.80 -31.67
CA ILE A 124 19.85 36.08 -32.48
C ILE A 124 19.21 35.45 -33.72
N LEU A 125 18.06 34.77 -33.56
CA LEU A 125 17.37 34.08 -34.66
C LEU A 125 16.41 35.01 -35.42
N GLY A 126 15.83 36.00 -34.74
CA GLY A 126 14.95 37.02 -35.31
C GLY A 126 15.68 38.26 -35.82
N GLY A 127 17.01 38.21 -35.99
CA GLY A 127 17.77 39.09 -36.90
C GLY A 127 17.45 38.85 -38.39
N GLY A 128 16.20 38.50 -38.67
CA GLY A 128 15.61 38.16 -39.96
C GLY A 128 14.11 38.50 -39.95
N GLY A 129 13.80 39.73 -39.55
CA GLY A 129 12.75 40.54 -40.15
C GLY A 129 13.43 41.60 -41.02
#